data_AF-A0A3R7D394-F1
#
_entry.id   AF-A0A3R7D394-F1
#
_cell.length_a   1.000
_cell.length_b   1.000
_cell.length_c   1.000
_cell.angle_alpha   90.00
_cell.angle_beta   90.00
_cell.angle_gamma   90.00
#
_symmetry.space_group_name_H-M   'P 1'
#
loop_
_entity.id
_entity.type
_entity.pdbx_description
1 polymer ?
#
loop_
_entity_poly.entity_id
_entity_poly.type
_entity_poly.pdbx_seq_one_letter_code
_entity_poly.pdbx_strand_id
1 'polypeptide(L)'
;MVVAPVLLVVAASVGAVAATSYPAYCAKDMAATKIQPLDAAVARSLQLVQVQLVVRHGARTPWSDRICWDGYDEEWNCNIHELECPEIVALNKTWAASREFEKVYTRGDNVFRGTCNLGQMIDEGHSQQVFNGQYVSQRHRVLTIHCPGL
;
A
#
# COMPACT_ATOMS: atom_id res chain seq x y z
N MET A 1 -29.75 50.92 15.73
CA MET A 1 -29.88 49.61 15.03
C MET A 1 -28.59 48.86 15.25
N VAL A 2 -28.60 47.79 16.06
CA VAL A 2 -27.41 46.97 16.35
C VAL A 2 -27.58 45.68 15.55
N VAL A 3 -26.69 45.45 14.58
CA VAL A 3 -26.67 44.22 13.79
C VAL A 3 -25.79 43.23 14.56
N ALA A 4 -26.40 42.20 15.14
CA ALA A 4 -25.67 41.12 15.81
C ALA A 4 -25.08 40.16 14.75
N PRO A 5 -23.83 39.69 14.91
CA PRO A 5 -23.25 38.71 14.01
C PRO A 5 -23.87 37.33 14.30
N VAL A 6 -24.51 36.74 13.28
CA VAL A 6 -24.97 35.35 13.33
C VAL A 6 -23.75 34.46 13.13
N LEU A 7 -23.26 33.85 14.21
CA LEU A 7 -22.21 32.84 14.17
C LEU A 7 -22.83 31.52 13.66
N LEU A 8 -22.55 31.17 12.41
CA LEU A 8 -22.96 29.89 11.84
C LEU A 8 -21.96 28.81 12.27
N VAL A 9 -22.30 28.07 13.33
CA VAL A 9 -21.53 26.90 13.75
C VAL A 9 -21.93 25.73 12.84
N VAL A 10 -21.12 25.46 11.82
CA VAL A 10 -21.25 24.22 11.03
C VAL A 10 -20.67 23.08 11.88
N ALA A 11 -21.55 22.38 12.58
CA ALA A 11 -21.19 21.13 13.23
C ALA A 11 -20.91 20.09 12.13
N ALA A 12 -19.63 19.85 11.84
CA ALA A 12 -19.22 18.70 11.05
C ALA A 12 -19.50 17.44 11.89
N SER A 13 -20.63 16.80 11.64
CA SER A 13 -20.93 15.47 12.17
C SER A 13 -19.99 14.47 11.50
N VAL A 14 -18.85 14.21 12.14
CA VAL A 14 -18.06 13.01 11.84
C VAL A 14 -18.88 11.84 12.38
N GLY A 15 -19.78 11.32 11.55
CA GLY A 15 -20.50 10.08 11.85
C GLY A 15 -19.47 8.97 12.02
N ALA A 16 -19.26 8.51 13.25
CA ALA A 16 -18.56 7.28 13.51
C ALA A 16 -19.43 6.15 12.92
N VAL A 17 -19.10 5.72 11.70
CA VAL A 17 -19.71 4.55 11.09
C VAL A 17 -19.36 3.37 11.99
N ALA A 18 -20.37 2.74 12.59
CA ALA A 18 -20.16 1.51 13.35
C ALA A 18 -19.46 0.50 12.42
N ALA A 19 -18.24 0.10 12.75
CA ALA A 19 -17.35 -0.71 11.92
C ALA A 19 -17.76 -2.18 11.82
N THR A 20 -19.08 -2.46 11.74
CA THR A 20 -19.62 -3.82 11.58
C THR A 20 -19.58 -4.29 10.13
N SER A 21 -19.49 -3.37 9.17
CA SER A 21 -19.36 -3.68 7.75
C SER A 21 -17.93 -3.47 7.25
N TYR A 22 -17.49 -4.34 6.32
CA TYR A 22 -16.23 -4.18 5.59
C TYR A 22 -16.16 -2.76 4.99
N PRO A 23 -15.24 -1.89 5.46
CA PRO A 23 -15.13 -0.54 4.93
C PRO A 23 -14.61 -0.61 3.49
N ALA A 24 -15.05 0.31 2.64
CA ALA A 24 -14.44 0.49 1.34
C ALA A 24 -12.94 0.74 1.52
N TYR A 25 -12.10 -0.15 0.98
CA TYR A 25 -10.65 -0.03 1.09
C TYR A 25 -10.20 1.32 0.52
N CYS A 26 -9.42 2.07 1.30
CA CYS A 26 -8.90 3.36 0.86
C CYS A 26 -7.97 3.16 -0.34
N ALA A 27 -8.07 4.03 -1.34
CA ALA A 27 -7.30 3.94 -2.60
C ALA A 27 -7.60 2.69 -3.46
N LYS A 28 -8.82 2.14 -3.40
CA LYS A 28 -9.27 1.16 -4.40
C LYS A 28 -9.28 1.75 -5.82
N ASP A 29 -9.67 3.01 -5.94
CA ASP A 29 -9.48 3.79 -7.16
C ASP A 29 -8.17 4.59 -7.07
N MET A 30 -7.11 4.02 -7.65
CA MET A 30 -5.79 4.66 -7.70
C MET A 30 -5.80 5.92 -8.60
N ALA A 31 -6.71 6.03 -9.57
CA ALA A 31 -6.78 7.19 -10.45
C ALA A 31 -7.30 8.43 -9.71
N ALA A 32 -8.23 8.25 -8.77
CA ALA A 32 -8.76 9.33 -7.94
C ALA A 32 -7.69 10.02 -7.08
N THR A 33 -6.62 9.31 -6.73
CA THR A 33 -5.52 9.83 -5.90
C THR A 33 -4.28 10.22 -6.70
N LYS A 34 -4.38 10.33 -8.03
CA LYS A 34 -3.24 10.70 -8.88
C LYS A 34 -2.77 12.12 -8.56
N ILE A 35 -1.45 12.31 -8.53
CA ILE A 35 -0.83 13.63 -8.40
C ILE A 35 -1.27 14.49 -9.58
N GLN A 36 -1.97 15.59 -9.28
CA GLN A 36 -2.47 16.49 -10.31
C GLN A 36 -1.32 17.25 -10.99
N PRO A 37 -1.40 17.51 -12.30
CA PRO A 37 -0.39 18.29 -12.99
C PRO A 37 -0.37 19.73 -12.48
N LEU A 38 0.82 20.34 -12.48
CA LEU A 38 0.93 21.79 -12.29
C LEU A 38 0.48 22.50 -13.56
N ASP A 39 -0.02 23.72 -13.42
CA ASP A 39 -0.23 24.61 -14.56
C ASP A 39 1.08 24.77 -15.37
N ALA A 40 0.95 24.84 -16.70
CA ALA A 40 2.09 24.84 -17.60
C ALA A 40 2.98 26.08 -17.46
N ALA A 41 2.41 27.24 -17.12
CA ALA A 41 3.20 28.45 -16.91
C ALA A 41 4.01 28.35 -15.61
N VAL A 42 3.38 27.85 -14.53
CA VAL A 42 4.04 27.63 -13.23
C VAL A 42 5.11 26.53 -13.33
N ALA A 43 4.84 25.44 -14.05
CA ALA A 43 5.79 24.34 -14.21
C ALA A 43 7.07 24.78 -14.92
N ARG A 44 7.00 25.74 -15.85
CA ARG A 44 8.16 26.27 -16.58
C ARG A 44 9.02 27.23 -15.75
N SER A 45 8.44 27.88 -14.74
CA SER A 45 9.18 28.80 -13.87
C SER A 45 9.86 28.12 -12.68
N LEU A 46 9.70 26.80 -12.53
CA LEU A 46 10.21 26.04 -11.39
C LEU A 46 11.23 24.99 -11.84
N GLN A 47 12.21 24.75 -10.97
CA GLN A 47 13.16 23.65 -11.11
C GLN A 47 12.90 22.61 -10.01
N LEU A 48 12.82 21.34 -10.39
CA LEU A 48 12.72 20.25 -9.44
C LEU A 48 14.07 20.07 -8.72
N VAL A 49 14.07 20.29 -7.39
CA VAL A 49 15.29 20.15 -6.57
C VAL A 49 15.32 18.80 -5.83
N GLN A 50 14.18 18.34 -5.31
CA GLN A 50 14.10 17.10 -4.53
C GLN A 50 12.70 16.49 -4.59
N VAL A 51 12.63 15.16 -4.52
CA VAL A 51 11.40 14.38 -4.33
C VAL A 51 11.59 13.49 -3.10
N GLN A 52 10.60 13.48 -2.20
CA GLN A 52 10.53 12.52 -1.10
C GLN A 52 9.23 11.75 -1.24
N LEU A 53 9.31 10.43 -1.10
CA LEU A 53 8.16 9.55 -1.24
C LEU A 53 8.09 8.63 -0.02
N VAL A 54 6.96 8.66 0.67
CA VAL A 54 6.64 7.74 1.77
C VAL A 54 5.43 6.93 1.32
N VAL A 55 5.61 5.62 1.21
CA VAL A 55 4.59 4.72 0.65
C VAL A 55 4.23 3.67 1.69
N ARG A 56 2.94 3.54 1.99
CA ARG A 56 2.43 2.39 2.74
C ARG A 56 2.43 1.17 1.83
N HIS A 57 2.59 -0.03 2.39
CA HIS A 57 2.36 -1.28 1.68
C HIS A 57 1.00 -1.30 0.96
N GLY A 58 0.90 -2.10 -0.12
CA GLY A 58 -0.37 -2.34 -0.82
C GLY A 58 -1.31 -3.22 -0.01
N ALA A 59 -2.47 -3.55 -0.58
CA ALA A 59 -3.40 -4.51 0.00
C ALA A 59 -2.73 -5.86 0.35
N ARG A 60 -3.15 -6.45 1.47
CA ARG A 60 -2.62 -7.67 2.06
C ARG A 60 -3.76 -8.51 2.62
N THR A 61 -3.50 -9.79 2.85
CA THR A 61 -4.34 -10.61 3.73
C THR A 61 -4.28 -10.09 5.18
N PRO A 62 -5.23 -10.46 6.05
CA PRO A 62 -5.19 -10.06 7.45
C PRO A 62 -3.90 -10.53 8.14
N TRP A 63 -3.42 -9.75 9.11
CA TRP A 63 -2.18 -10.04 9.83
C TRP A 63 -2.32 -11.14 10.90
N SER A 64 -3.55 -11.48 11.27
CA SER A 64 -3.90 -12.49 12.28
C SER A 64 -5.18 -13.23 11.87
N ASP A 65 -5.50 -14.30 12.59
CA ASP A 65 -6.75 -15.08 12.46
C ASP A 65 -8.01 -14.34 12.92
N ARG A 66 -7.87 -13.14 13.47
CA ARG A 66 -9.00 -12.36 13.98
C ARG A 66 -9.85 -11.84 12.83
N ILE A 67 -11.10 -12.27 12.83
CA ILE A 67 -12.13 -11.78 11.94
C ILE A 67 -12.52 -10.36 12.37
N CYS A 68 -12.34 -9.39 11.48
CA CYS A 68 -12.64 -7.98 11.76
C CYS A 68 -14.13 -7.64 11.59
N TRP A 69 -14.89 -8.42 10.82
CA TRP A 69 -16.28 -8.14 10.47
C TRP A 69 -17.14 -9.40 10.49
N ASP A 70 -18.37 -9.28 10.97
CA ASP A 70 -19.30 -10.42 11.01
C ASP A 70 -19.61 -10.93 9.60
N GLY A 71 -19.59 -12.25 9.42
CA GLY A 71 -19.86 -12.87 8.12
C GLY A 71 -18.73 -12.75 7.09
N TYR A 72 -17.54 -12.33 7.49
CA TYR A 72 -16.38 -12.27 6.61
C TYR A 72 -15.84 -13.68 6.30
N ASP A 73 -16.26 -14.24 5.17
CA ASP A 73 -15.90 -15.57 4.66
C ASP A 73 -15.23 -15.46 3.28
N GLU A 74 -14.02 -14.92 3.26
CA GLU A 74 -13.23 -14.76 2.04
C GLU A 74 -12.25 -15.92 1.86
N GLU A 75 -12.05 -16.33 0.60
CA GLU A 75 -11.00 -17.25 0.20
C GLU A 75 -9.83 -16.49 -0.42
N TRP A 76 -8.65 -16.61 0.19
CA TRP A 76 -7.46 -15.87 -0.16
C TRP A 76 -6.56 -16.69 -1.09
N ASN A 77 -6.76 -16.50 -2.39
CA ASN A 77 -5.95 -17.12 -3.43
C ASN A 77 -4.93 -16.11 -3.98
N CYS A 78 -3.65 -16.37 -3.75
CA CYS A 78 -2.53 -15.52 -4.16
C CYS A 78 -1.76 -16.17 -5.30
N ASN A 79 -1.36 -15.35 -6.29
CA ASN A 79 -0.40 -15.73 -7.33
C ASN A 79 1.00 -15.14 -7.07
N ILE A 80 1.11 -14.18 -6.15
CA ILE A 80 2.38 -13.55 -5.80
C ILE A 80 3.20 -14.46 -4.89
N HIS A 81 4.47 -14.59 -5.27
CA HIS A 81 5.49 -15.27 -4.50
C HIS A 81 6.18 -14.25 -3.57
N GLU A 82 6.22 -14.55 -2.28
CA GLU A 82 6.97 -13.72 -1.32
C GLU A 82 8.39 -14.27 -1.22
N LEU A 83 9.38 -13.42 -1.48
CA LEU A 83 10.79 -13.77 -1.38
C LEU A 83 11.34 -13.22 -0.06
N GLU A 84 12.08 -14.04 0.68
CA GLU A 84 12.82 -13.65 1.87
C GLU A 84 14.31 -13.87 1.65
N CYS A 85 15.12 -12.89 2.06
CA CYS A 85 16.56 -12.95 1.92
C CYS A 85 17.22 -12.85 3.30
N PRO A 86 17.11 -13.88 4.15
CA PRO A 86 17.66 -13.84 5.49
C PRO A 86 19.19 -13.81 5.43
N GLU A 87 19.78 -13.06 6.37
CA GLU A 87 21.22 -13.10 6.60
C GLU A 87 21.55 -14.30 7.50
N ILE A 88 22.11 -15.35 6.92
CA ILE A 88 22.56 -16.51 7.70
C ILE A 88 23.95 -16.16 8.26
N VAL A 89 23.95 -15.67 9.50
CA VAL A 89 25.18 -15.36 10.23
C VAL A 89 25.68 -16.62 10.94
N ALA A 90 26.88 -17.09 10.60
CA ALA A 90 27.52 -18.17 11.36
C ALA A 90 27.80 -17.72 12.81
N LEU A 91 27.72 -18.65 13.78
CA LEU A 91 27.96 -18.38 15.21
C LEU A 91 29.31 -17.68 15.46
N ASN A 92 30.31 -17.97 14.62
CA ASN A 92 31.49 -17.13 14.44
C ASN A 92 31.22 -16.21 13.25
N LYS A 93 30.93 -14.94 13.52
CA LYS A 93 30.49 -13.85 12.60
C LYS A 93 31.46 -13.50 11.46
N THR A 94 32.23 -14.46 10.94
CA THR A 94 33.30 -14.24 9.97
C THR A 94 32.83 -14.27 8.52
N TRP A 95 31.60 -14.75 8.26
CA TRP A 95 30.94 -14.64 6.97
C TRP A 95 29.41 -14.66 7.15
N ALA A 96 28.73 -13.85 6.34
CA ALA A 96 27.28 -13.87 6.19
C ALA A 96 26.99 -14.39 4.79
N ALA A 97 26.21 -15.47 4.69
CA ALA A 97 25.64 -15.89 3.41
C ALA A 97 24.19 -15.43 3.36
N SER A 98 23.89 -14.67 2.32
CA SER A 98 22.53 -14.33 1.95
C SER A 98 22.08 -15.26 0.82
N ARG A 99 20.88 -15.81 0.95
CA ARG A 99 20.20 -16.63 -0.05
C ARG A 99 18.77 -16.16 -0.12
N GLU A 100 18.26 -16.06 -1.33
CA GLU A 100 16.86 -15.75 -1.56
C GLU A 100 16.07 -17.04 -1.47
N PHE A 101 15.07 -17.06 -0.58
CA PHE A 101 14.16 -18.17 -0.39
C PHE A 101 12.77 -17.71 -0.75
N GLU A 102 12.10 -18.50 -1.57
CA GLU A 102 10.68 -18.34 -1.77
C GLU A 102 9.92 -18.87 -0.55
N LYS A 103 9.04 -18.05 0.00
CA LYS A 103 8.06 -18.47 0.99
C LYS A 103 6.97 -19.27 0.28
N VAL A 104 7.19 -20.57 0.21
CA VAL A 104 6.22 -21.51 -0.35
C VAL A 104 5.31 -22.01 0.75
N TYR A 105 4.00 -21.92 0.51
CA TYR A 105 2.98 -22.46 1.38
C TYR A 105 3.01 -24.01 1.40
N THR A 106 2.86 -24.61 2.58
CA THR A 106 2.65 -26.05 2.74
C THR A 106 1.18 -26.33 3.06
N ARG A 107 0.52 -27.14 2.22
CA ARG A 107 -0.93 -27.41 2.31
C ARG A 107 -1.33 -27.92 3.69
N GLY A 108 -2.18 -27.16 4.39
CA GLY A 108 -2.76 -27.53 5.70
C GLY A 108 -2.50 -26.52 6.81
N ASP A 109 -1.56 -25.58 6.62
CA ASP A 109 -1.10 -24.67 7.67
C ASP A 109 -1.63 -23.23 7.56
N ASN A 110 -2.50 -22.94 6.58
CA ASN A 110 -3.06 -21.60 6.43
C ASN A 110 -4.19 -21.35 7.42
N VAL A 111 -4.11 -20.19 8.07
CA VAL A 111 -5.17 -19.68 8.96
C VAL A 111 -6.46 -19.38 8.21
N PHE A 112 -6.35 -18.93 6.95
CA PHE A 112 -7.50 -18.69 6.07
C PHE A 112 -7.56 -19.68 4.92
N ARG A 113 -8.74 -19.84 4.33
CA ARG A 113 -8.92 -20.66 3.11
C ARG A 113 -8.12 -20.06 1.96
N GLY A 114 -7.52 -20.92 1.13
CA GLY A 114 -6.77 -20.54 -0.07
C GLY A 114 -5.26 -20.77 0.04
N THR A 115 -4.50 -20.05 -0.79
CA THR A 115 -3.04 -20.21 -0.95
C THR A 115 -2.21 -19.10 -0.29
N CYS A 116 -2.82 -18.01 0.18
CA CYS A 116 -2.11 -16.89 0.80
C CYS A 116 -1.74 -17.15 2.27
N ASN A 117 -0.54 -16.70 2.68
CA ASN A 117 -0.15 -16.59 4.08
C ASN A 117 -0.82 -15.40 4.80
N LEU A 118 -0.77 -15.38 6.13
CA LEU A 118 -1.13 -14.20 6.93
C LEU A 118 -0.22 -13.01 6.63
N GLY A 119 -0.81 -11.83 6.46
CA GLY A 119 -0.12 -10.58 6.16
C GLY A 119 0.56 -10.51 4.79
N GLN A 120 0.39 -11.51 3.93
CA GLN A 120 0.98 -11.57 2.60
C GLN A 120 0.36 -10.50 1.69
N MET A 121 1.18 -9.90 0.82
CA MET A 121 0.70 -9.01 -0.24
C MET A 121 -0.10 -9.80 -1.28
N ILE A 122 -1.28 -9.27 -1.64
CA ILE A 122 -2.15 -9.85 -2.67
C ILE A 122 -1.96 -9.15 -4.03
N ASP A 123 -2.47 -9.75 -5.10
CA ASP A 123 -2.34 -9.26 -6.48
C ASP A 123 -2.80 -7.80 -6.64
N GLU A 124 -3.87 -7.44 -5.94
CA GLU A 124 -4.36 -6.06 -5.89
C GLU A 124 -3.34 -5.11 -5.21
N GLY A 125 -2.70 -5.54 -4.13
CA GLY A 125 -1.69 -4.75 -3.43
C GLY A 125 -0.44 -4.52 -4.27
N HIS A 126 0.01 -5.54 -5.02
CA HIS A 126 1.09 -5.38 -5.99
C HIS A 126 0.71 -4.38 -7.10
N SER A 127 -0.49 -4.53 -7.67
CA SER A 127 -0.97 -3.62 -8.72
C SER A 127 -1.04 -2.17 -8.24
N GLN A 128 -1.49 -1.93 -7.01
CA GLN A 128 -1.47 -0.60 -6.38
C GLN A 128 -0.04 -0.01 -6.34
N GLN A 129 0.98 -0.81 -6.03
CA GLN A 129 2.37 -0.33 -6.00
C GLN A 129 2.92 -0.06 -7.41
N VAL A 130 2.57 -0.89 -8.38
CA VAL A 130 2.90 -0.64 -9.80
C VAL A 130 2.31 0.69 -10.26
N PHE A 131 1.03 0.96 -9.96
CA PHE A 131 0.39 2.23 -10.30
C PHE A 131 1.03 3.43 -9.60
N ASN A 132 1.39 3.30 -8.31
CA ASN A 132 2.15 4.33 -7.61
C ASN A 132 3.46 4.67 -8.35
N GLY A 133 4.23 3.64 -8.74
CA GLY A 133 5.47 3.82 -9.50
C GLY A 133 5.24 4.53 -10.84
N GLN A 134 4.20 4.13 -11.57
CA GLN A 134 3.84 4.77 -12.84
C GLN A 134 3.46 6.23 -12.67
N TYR A 135 2.67 6.59 -11.66
CA TYR A 135 2.26 7.97 -11.43
C TYR A 135 3.42 8.88 -11.01
N VAL A 136 4.32 8.36 -10.18
CA VAL A 136 5.54 9.10 -9.81
C VAL A 136 6.45 9.26 -11.04
N SER A 137 6.67 8.21 -11.81
CA SER A 137 7.51 8.25 -13.02
C SER A 137 6.97 9.20 -14.08
N GLN A 138 5.67 9.13 -14.40
CA GLN A 138 5.01 10.03 -15.36
C GLN A 138 5.21 11.50 -14.98
N ARG A 139 5.20 11.82 -13.67
CA ARG A 139 5.34 13.19 -13.18
C ARG A 139 6.79 13.67 -13.14
N HIS A 140 7.75 12.77 -12.98
CA HIS A 140 9.15 13.08 -12.75
C HIS A 140 10.06 12.48 -13.82
N ARG A 141 9.62 12.39 -15.07
CA ARG A 141 10.27 11.70 -16.23
C ARG A 141 11.78 11.93 -16.49
N VAL A 142 12.47 12.77 -15.70
CA VAL A 142 13.94 12.85 -15.63
C VAL A 142 14.53 11.79 -14.69
N LEU A 143 13.75 11.25 -13.75
CA LEU A 143 14.10 10.19 -12.82
C LEU A 143 13.61 8.84 -13.35
N THR A 144 14.29 8.32 -14.36
CA THR A 144 14.17 6.90 -14.72
C THR A 144 14.81 6.11 -13.58
N ILE A 145 14.01 5.52 -12.69
CA ILE A 145 14.51 4.47 -11.81
C ILE A 145 14.75 3.27 -12.72
N HIS A 146 15.96 3.20 -13.25
CA HIS A 146 16.48 1.99 -13.87
C HIS A 146 16.64 0.99 -12.74
N CYS A 147 15.81 -0.05 -12.71
CA CYS A 147 16.12 -1.27 -11.97
C CYS A 147 16.96 -2.13 -12.92
N PRO A 148 18.29 -2.22 -12.77
CA PRO A 148 19.08 -3.16 -13.54
C PRO A 148 18.90 -4.52 -12.86
N GLY A 149 18.12 -5.42 -13.46
CA GLY A 149 17.98 -6.79 -12.96
C GLY A 149 16.59 -7.41 -13.12
N LEU A 150 16.15 -7.54 -14.36
CA LEU A 150 15.43 -8.72 -14.87
C LEU A 150 16.16 -9.16 -16.14
#